data_AF-A0A6G9SNJ7-F1
#
_entry.id   AF-A0A6G9SNJ7-F1
#
_cell.length_a   1.000
_cell.length_b   1.000
_cell.length_c   1.000
_cell.angle_alpha   90.00
_cell.angle_beta   90.00
_cell.angle_gamma   90.00
#
_symmetry.space_group_name_H-M   'P 1'
#
loop_
_entity.id
_entity.type
_entity.pdbx_description
1 polymer ?
#
loop_
_entity_poly.entity_id
_entity_poly.type
_entity_poly.pdbx_seq_one_letter_code
_entity_poly.pdbx_strand_id
1 'polypeptide(L)' 'MQVNDLTIDEFKALIRETVRETIEELLADPDENQTVKENLKQELLAIQQRREKGSRGIPAAEVMRRLGLGNE' A
#
# COMPACT_ATOMS: atom_id res chain seq x y z
N MET A 1 14.88 4.49 35.56
CA MET A 1 15.37 5.59 34.72
C MET A 1 14.38 6.72 34.86
N GLN A 2 14.76 7.80 35.53
CA GLN A 2 13.94 9.01 35.61
C GLN A 2 14.23 9.87 34.37
N VAL A 3 13.27 10.69 33.95
CA VAL A 3 13.44 11.57 32.78
C VAL A 3 14.65 12.51 32.96
N ASN A 4 14.94 12.90 34.20
CA ASN A 4 16.05 13.76 34.56
C ASN A 4 17.43 13.08 34.45
N ASP A 5 17.46 11.75 34.26
CA ASP A 5 18.70 10.99 34.07
C ASP A 5 19.16 10.97 32.60
N LEU A 6 18.34 11.49 31.67
CA LEU A 6 18.64 11.48 30.23
C LEU A 6 19.69 12.53 29.86
N THR A 7 20.63 12.13 29.02
CA THR A 7 21.44 13.09 28.27
C THR A 7 20.57 13.87 27.28
N ILE A 8 21.10 15.00 26.80
CA ILE A 8 20.40 15.84 25.81
C ILE A 8 20.07 15.04 24.54
N ASP A 9 20.96 14.15 24.12
CA ASP A 9 20.77 13.37 22.90
C ASP A 9 19.72 12.27 23.08
N GLU A 10 19.71 11.60 24.22
CA GLU A 10 18.67 10.62 24.56
C GLU A 10 17.29 11.29 24.69
N PHE A 11 17.23 12.50 25.26
CA PHE A 11 15.99 13.26 25.35
C PHE A 11 15.46 13.69 23.97
N LYS A 12 16.35 14.15 23.07
CA LYS A 12 15.98 14.46 21.67
C LYS A 12 15.52 13.22 20.92
N ALA A 13 16.14 12.07 21.16
CA ALA A 13 15.75 10.80 20.56
C ALA A 13 14.34 10.40 21.04
N LEU A 14 14.07 10.51 22.35
CA LEU A 14 12.76 10.23 22.93
C LEU A 14 11.66 11.10 22.30
N ILE A 15 11.88 12.42 22.20
CA ILE A 15 10.90 13.33 21.56
C ILE A 15 10.66 12.93 20.11
N ARG A 16 11.73 12.64 19.36
CA ARG A 16 11.62 12.26 17.94
C ARG A 16 10.82 10.97 17.78
N GLU A 17 11.06 10.00 18.65
CA GLU A 17 10.33 8.74 18.67
C GLU A 17 8.84 8.98 18.90
N THR A 18 8.51 9.66 19.99
CA THR A 18 7.12 9.95 20.35
C THR A 18 6.38 10.72 19.27
N VAL A 19 7.03 11.69 18.62
CA VAL A 19 6.42 12.43 17.50
C VAL A 19 6.16 11.52 16.30
N ARG A 20 7.09 10.63 15.96
CA ARG A 20 6.90 9.68 14.86
C ARG A 20 5.78 8.69 15.16
N GLU A 21 5.77 8.11 16.36
CA GLU A 21 4.69 7.22 16.82
C GLU A 21 3.33 7.94 16.71
N THR A 22 3.24 9.18 17.20
CA THR A 22 2.00 9.99 17.11
C THR A 22 1.58 10.23 15.66
N ILE A 23 2.54 10.48 14.75
CA ILE A 23 2.25 10.69 13.33
C ILE A 23 1.78 9.38 12.69
N GLU A 24 2.40 8.24 13.01
CA GLU A 24 1.99 6.92 12.52
C GLU A 24 0.57 6.56 12.99
N GLU A 25 0.23 6.86 14.25
CA GLU A 25 -1.13 6.70 14.78
C GLU A 25 -2.14 7.62 14.07
N LEU A 26 -1.75 8.86 13.77
CA LEU A 26 -2.62 9.82 13.08
C LEU A 26 -2.81 9.46 11.59
N LEU A 27 -1.78 8.91 10.97
CA LEU A 27 -1.75 8.50 9.56
C LEU A 27 -1.99 7.00 9.39
N ALA A 28 -2.88 6.43 10.23
CA ALA A 28 -3.34 5.07 10.07
C ALA A 28 -3.88 4.82 8.65
N ASP A 29 -3.81 3.56 8.21
CA ASP A 29 -4.25 3.15 6.87
C ASP A 29 -5.73 3.57 6.67
N PRO A 30 -6.04 4.46 5.71
CA PRO A 30 -7.43 4.87 5.47
C PRO A 30 -8.32 3.71 5.01
N ASP A 31 -7.70 2.63 4.51
CA ASP A 31 -8.38 1.41 4.10
C ASP A 31 -8.45 0.34 5.20
N GLU A 32 -8.02 0.67 6.43
CA GLU A 32 -8.11 -0.25 7.56
C GLU A 32 -9.57 -0.69 7.79
N ASN A 33 -9.77 -2.00 7.95
CA ASN A 33 -11.08 -2.66 8.07
C ASN A 33 -11.98 -2.59 6.82
N GLN A 34 -11.53 -2.02 5.70
CA GLN A 34 -12.27 -2.10 4.45
C GLN A 34 -12.13 -3.50 3.83
N THR A 35 -13.17 -3.93 3.12
CA THR A 35 -13.17 -5.19 2.38
C THR A 35 -13.04 -4.92 0.88
N VAL A 36 -12.34 -5.81 0.18
CA VAL A 36 -12.26 -5.76 -1.28
C VAL A 36 -13.66 -6.01 -1.84
N LYS A 37 -14.13 -5.11 -2.73
CA LYS A 37 -15.40 -5.30 -3.43
C LYS A 37 -15.43 -6.65 -4.14
N GLU A 38 -16.54 -7.37 -4.02
CA GLU A 38 -16.62 -8.75 -4.51
C GLU A 38 -16.32 -8.87 -6.01
N ASN A 39 -16.77 -7.92 -6.83
CA ASN A 39 -16.46 -7.89 -8.26
C ASN A 39 -14.95 -7.79 -8.53
N LEU A 40 -14.24 -6.94 -7.79
CA LEU A 40 -12.80 -6.76 -7.91
C LEU A 40 -12.06 -8.03 -7.44
N LYS A 41 -12.51 -8.64 -6.34
CA LYS A 41 -11.95 -9.91 -5.85
C LYS A 41 -12.07 -11.03 -6.89
N GLN A 42 -13.24 -11.19 -7.51
CA GLN A 42 -13.44 -12.20 -8.55
C GLN A 42 -12.55 -11.97 -9.77
N GLU A 43 -12.38 -10.70 -10.18
CA GLU A 43 -11.48 -10.36 -11.28
C GLU A 43 -10.01 -10.71 -10.95
N LEU A 44 -9.56 -10.39 -9.73
CA LEU A 44 -8.21 -10.71 -9.27
C LEU A 44 -7.96 -12.22 -9.23
N LEU A 45 -8.91 -13.01 -8.75
CA LEU A 45 -8.84 -14.47 -8.77
C LEU A 45 -8.77 -15.01 -10.20
N ALA A 46 -9.55 -14.47 -11.13
CA ALA A 46 -9.48 -14.85 -12.54
C ALA A 46 -8.13 -14.49 -13.19
N ILE A 47 -7.53 -13.35 -12.81
CA ILE A 47 -6.17 -12.98 -13.23
C ILE A 47 -5.14 -13.98 -12.68
N GLN A 48 -5.23 -14.33 -11.40
CA GLN A 48 -4.33 -15.29 -10.76
C GLN A 48 -4.38 -16.65 -11.47
N GLN A 49 -5.57 -17.22 -11.66
CA GLN A 49 -5.75 -18.50 -12.35
C GLN A 49 -5.20 -18.49 -13.78
N ARG A 50 -5.35 -17.38 -14.51
CA ARG A 50 -4.76 -17.22 -15.85
C ARG A 50 -3.23 -17.27 -15.80
N ARG A 51 -2.61 -16.59 -14.83
CA ARG A 51 -1.15 -16.59 -14.65
C ARG A 51 -0.62 -17.98 -14.29
N GLU A 52 -1.28 -18.68 -13.37
CA GLU A 52 -0.93 -20.06 -12.98
C GLU A 52 -0.98 -21.04 -14.17
N LYS A 53 -1.93 -20.84 -15.09
CA LYS A 53 -2.03 -21.61 -16.35
C LYS A 53 -1.01 -21.20 -17.42
N GLY A 54 -0.05 -20.33 -17.09
CA GLY A 54 1.04 -19.92 -17.98
C GLY A 54 0.67 -18.85 -19.00
N SER A 55 -0.53 -18.26 -18.93
CA SER A 55 -0.85 -17.12 -19.79
C SER A 55 -0.10 -15.87 -19.30
N ARG A 56 0.89 -15.43 -20.09
CA ARG A 56 1.56 -14.15 -19.90
C ARG A 56 0.55 -13.03 -20.17
N GLY A 57 0.73 -11.91 -19.46
CA GLY A 57 -0.17 -10.75 -19.55
C GLY A 57 -0.42 -10.28 -20.98
N ILE A 58 -1.46 -9.46 -21.14
CA ILE A 58 -1.84 -8.91 -22.44
C ILE A 58 -0.84 -7.81 -22.82
N PRO A 59 -0.35 -7.72 -24.07
CA PRO A 59 0.54 -6.64 -24.50
C PRO A 59 -0.04 -5.26 -24.23
N ALA A 60 0.80 -4.30 -23.82
CA ALA A 60 0.35 -2.94 -23.50
C ALA A 60 -0.42 -2.29 -24.67
N ALA A 61 0.03 -2.47 -25.91
CA ALA A 61 -0.65 -1.96 -27.11
C ALA A 61 -2.08 -2.52 -27.27
N GLU A 62 -2.28 -3.79 -26.94
CA GLU A 62 -3.59 -4.45 -26.97
C GLU A 62 -4.52 -3.89 -25.88
N VAL A 63 -3.97 -3.62 -24.68
CA VAL A 63 -4.72 -2.98 -23.58
C VAL A 63 -5.11 -1.55 -23.95
N MET A 64 -4.19 -0.78 -24.52
CA MET A 64 -4.44 0.60 -24.98
C MET A 64 -5.55 0.65 -26.03
N ARG A 65 -5.58 -0.29 -26.99
CA ARG A 65 -6.65 -0.39 -27.99
C ARG A 65 -8.01 -0.72 -27.35
N ARG A 66 -8.06 -1.67 -26.40
CA ARG A 66 -9.30 -2.05 -25.70
C ARG A 66 -9.89 -0.92 -24.85
N LEU A 67 -9.02 -0.08 -24.29
CA LEU A 67 -9.41 1.06 -23.47
C LEU A 67 -9.67 2.34 -24.28
N GLY A 68 -9.49 2.31 -25.60
CA GLY A 68 -9.62 3.51 -26.45
C GLY A 68 -8.54 4.57 -26.19
N LEU A 69 -7.39 4.15 -25.65
CA LEU A 69 -6.25 5.02 -25.30
C LEU A 69 -5.13 4.99 -26.35
N GLY A 70 -5.24 4.12 -27.37
CA GLY A 70 -4.32 4.09 -28.50
C GLY A 70 -4.76 5.09 -29.57
N ASN A 71 -3.99 6.17 -29.74
CA ASN A 71 -4.08 6.98 -30.96
C ASN A 71 -3.59 6.13 -32.16
N GLU A 72 -4.21 6.36 -33.32
CA GLU A 72 -4.10 5.63 -34.61
C GLU A 72 -2.82 4.83 -34.89
#